data_AF-A0AAV4IK73-F1
#
_entry.id   AF-A0AAV4IK73-F1
#
_cell.length_a   1.000
_cell.length_b   1.000
_cell.length_c   1.000
_cell.angle_alpha   90.00
_cell.angle_beta   90.00
_cell.angle_gamma   90.00
#
_symmetry.space_group_name_H-M   'P 1'
#
loop_
_entity.id
_entity.type
_entity.pdbx_description
1 polymer ?
#
loop_
_entity_poly.entity_id
_entity_poly.type
_entity_poly.pdbx_seq_one_letter_code
_entity_poly.pdbx_strand_id
1 'polypeptide(L)'
;MMELRYADDTALLSKTTEGLNELMQNVKKFSQNKNLLLNAKKTKVMDSNQSPASSILIDNEALENVTHFNYLGANIETDGKITPDIRKR
;
A
#
# COMPACT_ATOMS: atom_id res chain seq x y z
N MET A 1 -20.37 -5.67 -23.40
CA MET A 1 -20.48 -4.65 -22.34
C MET A 1 -19.15 -4.68 -21.60
N MET A 2 -18.32 -3.66 -21.81
CA MET A 2 -16.91 -3.66 -21.37
C MET A 2 -16.88 -3.15 -19.92
N GLU A 3 -16.70 -4.06 -18.95
CA GLU A 3 -16.43 -3.64 -17.58
C GLU A 3 -15.08 -2.92 -17.55
N LEU A 4 -15.16 -1.62 -17.38
CA LEU A 4 -14.06 -0.72 -17.09
C LEU A 4 -13.47 -1.18 -15.75
N ARG A 5 -12.40 -1.97 -15.79
CA ARG A 5 -11.66 -2.41 -14.60
C ARG A 5 -11.02 -1.18 -13.95
N TYR A 6 -11.75 -0.58 -13.02
CA TYR A 6 -11.24 0.44 -12.12
C TYR A 6 -10.21 -0.20 -11.18
N ALA A 7 -9.09 0.48 -10.98
CA ALA A 7 -7.89 -0.04 -10.35
C ALA A 7 -8.14 -0.82 -9.04
N ASP A 8 -7.48 -1.98 -8.90
CA ASP A 8 -7.40 -2.75 -7.64
C ASP A 8 -6.42 -2.12 -6.63
N ASP A 9 -5.77 -1.02 -7.00
CA ASP A 9 -4.75 -0.36 -6.18
C ASP A 9 -5.41 0.55 -5.13
N THR A 10 -5.33 0.14 -3.86
CA THR A 10 -5.79 0.92 -2.71
C THR A 10 -4.58 1.43 -1.94
N ALA A 11 -4.44 2.76 -1.81
CA ALA A 11 -3.45 3.38 -0.95
C ALA A 11 -4.08 3.75 0.41
N LEU A 12 -3.46 3.30 1.51
CA LEU A 12 -3.86 3.65 2.87
C LEU A 12 -2.77 4.53 3.50
N LEU A 13 -3.18 5.62 4.14
CA LEU A 13 -2.28 6.55 4.82
C LEU A 13 -2.73 6.73 6.27
N SER A 14 -1.78 6.71 7.19
CA SER A 14 -1.98 7.00 8.60
C SER A 14 -0.83 7.86 9.10
N LYS A 15 -1.08 8.65 10.15
CA LYS A 15 -0.03 9.46 10.81
C LYS A 15 0.84 8.64 11.77
N THR A 16 0.36 7.48 12.20
CA THR A 16 1.04 6.58 13.13
C THR A 16 1.06 5.15 12.60
N THR A 17 2.10 4.41 12.96
CA THR A 17 2.29 3.00 12.59
C THR A 17 1.19 2.12 13.17
N GLU A 18 0.75 2.41 14.40
CA GLU A 18 -0.37 1.72 15.06
C GLU A 18 -1.67 1.93 14.28
N GLY A 19 -1.95 3.18 13.89
CA GLY A 19 -3.15 3.50 13.10
C GLY A 19 -3.11 2.86 11.71
N LEU A 20 -1.92 2.74 11.09
CA LEU A 20 -1.77 2.05 9.81
C LEU A 20 -2.06 0.55 9.95
N ASN A 21 -1.59 -0.06 11.04
CA ASN A 21 -1.85 -1.47 11.34
C ASN A 21 -3.36 -1.73 11.55
N GLU A 22 -4.05 -0.88 12.30
CA GLU A 22 -5.51 -0.98 12.47
C GLU A 22 -6.26 -0.82 11.14
N LEU A 23 -5.87 0.16 10.32
CA LEU A 23 -6.42 0.37 8.97
C LEU A 23 -6.24 -0.88 8.11
N MET A 24 -5.06 -1.49 8.14
CA MET A 24 -4.76 -2.70 7.38
C MET A 24 -5.61 -3.90 7.82
N GLN A 25 -5.77 -4.08 9.14
CA GLN A 25 -6.63 -5.14 9.70
C GLN A 25 -8.10 -4.93 9.32
N ASN A 26 -8.59 -3.69 9.35
CA ASN A 26 -9.94 -3.36 8.92
C ASN A 26 -10.13 -3.64 7.43
N VAL A 27 -9.22 -3.17 6.57
CA VAL A 27 -9.30 -3.42 5.12
C VAL A 27 -9.28 -4.91 4.82
N LYS A 28 -8.42 -5.68 5.49
CA LYS A 28 -8.42 -7.14 5.41
C LYS A 28 -9.79 -7.74 5.77
N LYS A 29 -10.38 -7.34 6.90
CA LYS A 29 -11.69 -7.84 7.36
C LYS A 29 -12.81 -7.51 6.37
N PHE A 30 -12.83 -6.29 5.84
CA PHE A 30 -13.80 -5.88 4.81
C PHE A 30 -13.59 -6.62 3.50
N SER A 31 -12.33 -6.81 3.09
CA SER A 31 -11.94 -7.57 1.90
C SER A 31 -12.43 -9.02 2.00
N GLN A 32 -12.16 -9.70 3.12
CA GLN A 32 -12.65 -11.06 3.38
C GLN A 32 -14.18 -11.16 3.33
N ASN A 33 -14.90 -10.19 3.90
CA ASN A 33 -16.37 -10.13 3.85
C ASN A 33 -16.90 -9.96 2.41
N LYS A 34 -16.11 -9.33 1.54
CA LYS A 34 -16.43 -9.16 0.11
C LYS A 34 -15.90 -10.31 -0.76
N ASN A 35 -15.37 -11.39 -0.17
CA ASN A 35 -14.67 -12.47 -0.87
C ASN A 35 -13.46 -11.97 -1.70
N LEU A 36 -12.86 -10.87 -1.27
CA LEU A 36 -11.62 -10.34 -1.82
C LEU A 36 -10.45 -10.82 -0.96
N LEU A 37 -9.37 -11.22 -1.61
CA LEU A 37 -8.15 -11.71 -0.96
C LEU A 37 -7.07 -10.63 -1.04
N LEU A 38 -6.55 -10.26 0.12
CA LEU A 38 -5.45 -9.31 0.23
C LEU A 38 -4.14 -10.08 0.02
N ASN A 39 -3.37 -9.69 -1.00
CA ASN A 39 -2.11 -10.36 -1.31
C ASN A 39 -0.96 -9.67 -0.57
N ALA A 40 -0.53 -10.24 0.55
CA ALA A 40 0.54 -9.69 1.38
C ALA A 40 1.84 -9.40 0.61
N LYS A 41 2.18 -10.21 -0.40
CA LYS A 41 3.37 -10.02 -1.24
C LYS A 41 3.25 -8.85 -2.23
N LYS A 42 2.04 -8.47 -2.60
CA LYS A 42 1.79 -7.28 -3.44
C LYS A 42 1.60 -6.02 -2.60
N THR A 43 1.23 -6.18 -1.34
CA THR A 43 1.06 -5.06 -0.42
C THR A 43 2.42 -4.59 0.08
N LYS A 44 2.68 -3.30 -0.15
CA LYS A 44 3.91 -2.63 0.27
C LYS A 44 3.57 -1.55 1.29
N VAL A 45 4.46 -1.36 2.25
CA VAL A 45 4.36 -0.30 3.26
C VAL A 45 5.47 0.69 3.01
N MET A 46 5.17 1.97 3.21
CA MET A 46 6.16 3.04 3.20
C MET A 46 5.98 3.85 4.48
N ASP A 47 7.10 4.21 5.11
CA ASP A 47 7.13 5.17 6.21
C ASP A 47 7.89 6.42 5.77
N SER A 48 7.26 7.58 5.92
CA SER A 48 7.91 8.88 5.66
C SER A 48 8.93 9.23 6.73
N ASN A 49 8.76 8.73 7.96
CA ASN A 49 9.77 8.84 8.99
C ASN A 49 10.83 7.78 8.68
N GLN A 50 12.08 8.16 8.44
CA GLN A 50 13.22 7.27 8.10
C GLN A 50 13.55 6.18 9.16
N SER A 51 12.67 5.95 10.12
CA SER A 51 12.72 4.82 11.02
C SER A 51 12.12 3.60 10.33
N PRO A 52 12.70 2.40 10.47
CA PRO A 52 12.07 1.20 9.94
C PRO A 52 10.73 1.02 10.65
N ALA A 53 9.62 1.29 9.94
CA ALA A 53 8.30 1.00 10.48
C ALA A 53 8.29 -0.44 10.97
N SER A 54 7.82 -0.62 12.20
CA SER A 54 7.46 -1.90 12.78
C SER A 54 6.82 -2.74 11.70
N SER A 55 7.45 -3.86 11.32
CA SER A 55 7.01 -4.65 10.17
C SER A 55 5.53 -5.01 10.35
N ILE A 56 4.67 -4.41 9.53
CA ILE A 56 3.23 -4.71 9.56
C ILE A 56 3.08 -6.15 9.10
N LEU A 57 2.40 -6.97 9.90
CA LEU A 57 2.19 -8.38 9.63
C LEU A 57 0.76 -8.58 9.10
N ILE A 58 0.62 -9.17 7.91
CA ILE A 58 -0.65 -9.68 7.39
C ILE A 58 -0.51 -11.19 7.27
N ASP A 59 -1.40 -11.95 7.93
CA ASP A 59 -1.40 -13.42 7.86
C ASP A 59 -0.05 -14.06 8.26
N ASN A 60 0.60 -13.49 9.27
CA ASN A 60 1.97 -13.82 9.70
C ASN A 60 3.07 -13.56 8.65
N GLU A 61 2.77 -12.96 7.50
CA GLU A 61 3.76 -12.47 6.55
C GLU A 61 4.04 -10.99 6.83
N ALA A 62 5.33 -10.64 6.94
CA ALA A 62 5.76 -9.26 7.04
C ALA A 62 5.61 -8.58 5.68
N LEU A 63 4.96 -7.42 5.66
CA LEU A 63 4.86 -6.60 4.46
C LEU A 63 6.22 -6.02 4.08
N GLU A 64 6.48 -5.94 2.78
CA GLU A 64 7.69 -5.32 2.26
C GLU A 64 7.68 -3.82 2.53
N ASN A 65 8.71 -3.33 3.21
CA ASN A 65 8.88 -1.91 3.49
C ASN A 65 9.69 -1.28 2.35
N VAL A 66 9.12 -0.29 1.67
CA VAL A 66 9.70 0.36 0.49
C VAL A 66 9.89 1.85 0.72
N THR A 67 10.96 2.39 0.15
CA THR A 67 11.28 3.83 0.20
C THR A 67 10.62 4.63 -0.93
N HIS A 68 10.01 3.95 -1.89
CA HIS A 68 9.31 4.53 -3.02
C HIS A 68 8.26 3.54 -3.54
N PHE A 69 7.12 4.04 -4.00
CA PHE A 69 6.14 3.23 -4.71
C PHE A 69 5.60 3.96 -5.94
N ASN A 70 5.39 3.22 -7.02
CA ASN A 70 4.75 3.75 -8.23
C ASN A 70 3.23 3.61 -8.07
N TYR A 71 2.54 4.74 -8.06
CA TYR A 71 1.09 4.80 -8.00
C TYR A 71 0.58 5.60 -9.21
N LEU A 72 -0.24 4.96 -10.04
CA LEU A 72 -0.85 5.57 -11.24
C LEU A 72 0.15 6.21 -12.22
N GLY A 73 1.38 5.69 -12.32
CA GLY A 73 2.41 6.27 -13.19
C GLY A 73 3.14 7.47 -12.58
N ALA A 74 3.05 7.66 -11.26
CA ALA A 74 3.87 8.58 -10.51
C ALA A 74 4.66 7.83 -9.44
N ASN A 75 5.96 8.09 -9.35
CA ASN A 75 6.79 7.58 -8.27
C ASN A 75 6.64 8.50 -7.05
N ILE A 76 6.14 7.94 -5.96
CA ILE A 76 5.99 8.63 -4.68
C ILE A 76 7.15 8.21 -3.80
N GLU A 77 7.94 9.16 -3.35
CA GLU A 77 9.09 8.95 -2.46
C GLU A 77 8.74 9.30 -1.00
N THR A 78 9.49 8.74 -0.04
CA THR A 78 9.31 9.01 1.40
C THR A 78 9.43 10.48 1.79
N ASP A 79 10.15 11.28 0.99
CA ASP A 79 10.31 12.74 1.15
C ASP A 79 9.07 13.53 0.68
N GLY A 80 7.99 12.84 0.29
CA GLY A 80 6.79 13.47 -0.28
C GLY A 80 7.00 14.00 -1.71
N LYS A 81 8.17 13.76 -2.30
CA LYS A 81 8.44 14.06 -3.71
C LYS A 81 7.65 13.11 -4.59
N ILE A 82 6.80 13.69 -5.43
CA ILE A 82 6.07 12.98 -6.47
C ILE A 82 6.78 13.28 -7.78
N THR A 83 7.49 12.29 -8.31
CA THR A 83 8.10 12.39 -9.62
C THR A 83 7.21 11.66 -10.64
N PRO A 84 6.72 12.34 -11.69
CA PRO A 84 5.99 11.64 -12.73
C PRO A 84 6.91 10.59 -13.37
N ASP A 85 6.41 9.37 -13.54
CA ASP A 85 7.14 8.27 -14.19
C ASP A 85 7.14 8.53 -15.71
N ILE A 86 7.92 9.53 -16.14
CA ILE A 86 8.05 9.96 -17.55
C ILE A 86 8.79 8.90 -18.38
N ARG A 87 9.23 7.79 -17.78
CA ARG A 87 10.00 6.72 -18.41
C ARG A 87 9.19 5.45 -18.68
N LYS A 88 8.07 5.55 -19.39
CA LYS A 88 7.54 4.43 -20.18
C LYS A 88 6.95 4.92 -21.52
N ARG A 89 7.82 5.01 -22.53
CA ARG A 89 7.49 4.77 -23.93
C ARG A 89 8.35 3.62 -24.43
#